data_AF-A0A831T4F1-F1
#
_entry.id   AF-A0A831T4F1-F1
#
_cell.length_a   1.000
_cell.length_b   1.000
_cell.length_c   1.000
_cell.angle_alpha   90.00
_cell.angle_beta   90.00
_cell.angle_gamma   90.00
#
_symmetry.space_group_name_H-M   'P 1'
#
loop_
_entity.id
_entity.type
_entity.pdbx_description
1 polymer ?
#
loop_
_entity_poly.entity_id
_entity_poly.type
_entity_poly.pdbx_seq_one_letter_code
_entity_poly.pdbx_strand_id
1 'polypeptide(L)'
;MSELIDKKKLLTEGAPLAEAGERLRNGIHEHLVILGHDGFVYSIKAETDGGKDKITIERKMRPGDYLRWVDELYSGGNLPSDSTGIHYRAAFKLREII
;
A
#
# COMPACT_ATOMS: atom_id res chain seq x y z
N MET A 1 -5.72 -19.59 7.69
CA MET A 1 -6.20 -18.76 8.81
C MET A 1 -6.16 -17.32 8.35
N SER A 2 -7.31 -16.71 8.10
CA SER A 2 -7.41 -15.28 7.77
C SER A 2 -7.44 -14.53 9.09
N GLU A 3 -6.30 -13.94 9.48
CA GLU A 3 -6.22 -13.06 10.64
C GLU A 3 -7.00 -11.78 10.32
N LEU A 4 -8.15 -11.60 11.01
CA LEU A 4 -8.85 -10.32 11.06
C LEU A 4 -8.03 -9.39 11.97
N ILE A 5 -6.97 -8.81 11.41
CA ILE A 5 -6.32 -7.65 12.04
C ILE A 5 -7.33 -6.51 12.01
N ASP A 6 -7.55 -5.87 13.16
CA ASP A 6 -8.44 -4.71 13.27
C ASP A 6 -7.90 -3.58 12.37
N LYS A 7 -8.50 -3.50 11.19
CA LYS A 7 -8.20 -2.58 10.08
C LYS A 7 -8.15 -1.12 10.54
N LYS A 8 -8.95 -0.74 11.54
CA LYS A 8 -8.91 0.61 12.10
C LYS A 8 -7.58 0.87 12.78
N LYS A 9 -7.05 -0.10 13.53
CA LYS A 9 -5.78 0.00 14.23
C LYS A 9 -4.58 0.12 13.28
N LEU A 10 -4.58 -0.66 12.19
CA LEU A 10 -3.56 -0.57 11.13
C LEU A 10 -3.54 0.81 10.45
N LEU A 11 -4.71 1.38 10.17
CA LEU A 11 -4.88 2.68 9.48
C LEU A 11 -4.68 3.89 10.40
N THR A 12 -4.95 3.78 11.71
CA THR A 12 -4.79 4.89 12.66
C THR A 12 -3.44 4.92 13.36
N GLU A 13 -2.71 3.80 13.40
CA GLU A 13 -1.42 3.73 14.08
C GLU A 13 -0.24 3.68 13.09
N GLY A 14 -0.38 3.13 11.87
CA GLY A 14 0.75 3.03 10.93
C GLY A 14 1.21 4.38 10.32
N ALA A 15 2.49 4.46 9.91
CA ALA A 15 3.02 5.60 9.18
C ALA A 15 2.67 5.50 7.67
N PRO A 16 1.89 6.44 7.11
CA PRO A 16 1.52 6.40 5.69
C PRO A 16 2.75 6.66 4.81
N LEU A 17 3.04 5.72 3.90
CA LEU A 17 4.17 5.79 2.99
C LEU A 17 3.78 6.44 1.65
N ALA A 18 2.66 6.03 1.06
CA ALA A 18 2.10 6.67 -0.13
C ALA A 18 0.63 6.32 -0.32
N GLU A 19 -0.11 7.21 -0.98
CA GLU A 19 -1.50 7.00 -1.38
C GLU A 19 -1.69 7.31 -2.88
N ALA A 20 -2.68 6.67 -3.49
CA ALA A 20 -3.16 6.96 -4.83
C ALA A 20 -4.65 6.62 -4.90
N GLY A 21 -5.47 7.47 -5.53
CA GLY A 21 -6.91 7.25 -5.61
C GLY A 21 -7.48 7.61 -6.97
N GLU A 22 -8.47 6.83 -7.41
CA GLU A 22 -9.27 7.09 -8.60
C GLU A 22 -10.76 7.03 -8.27
N ARG A 23 -11.54 7.89 -8.92
CA ARG A 23 -13.01 7.85 -8.84
C ARG A 23 -13.54 7.10 -10.05
N LEU A 24 -14.01 5.87 -9.82
CA LEU A 24 -14.58 5.01 -10.85
C LEU A 24 -16.12 5.11 -10.86
N ARG A 25 -16.75 4.65 -11.94
CA ARG A 25 -18.21 4.71 -12.14
C ARG A 25 -19.01 4.01 -11.02
N ASN A 26 -18.39 3.08 -10.31
CA ASN A 26 -18.99 2.25 -9.24
C ASN A 26 -18.42 2.55 -7.84
N GLY A 27 -17.62 3.60 -7.66
CA GLY A 27 -17.02 3.85 -6.34
C GLY A 27 -15.74 4.67 -6.33
N ILE A 28 -15.25 4.94 -5.11
CA ILE A 28 -13.90 5.47 -4.88
C ILE A 28 -12.95 4.28 -4.71
N HIS A 29 -11.84 4.33 -5.43
CA HIS A 29 -10.82 3.32 -5.42
C HIS A 29 -9.51 3.91 -4.91
N GLU A 30 -9.03 3.50 -3.75
CA GLU A 30 -7.80 4.02 -3.15
C GLU A 30 -6.80 2.89 -2.91
N HIS A 31 -5.58 3.09 -3.38
CA HIS A 31 -4.42 2.31 -2.99
C HIS A 31 -3.63 3.09 -1.94
N LEU A 32 -3.23 2.41 -0.87
CA LEU A 32 -2.50 2.98 0.25
C LEU A 32 -1.38 2.03 0.65
N VAL A 33 -0.18 2.57 0.85
CA VAL A 33 0.96 1.84 1.39
C VAL A 33 1.33 2.40 2.75
N ILE A 34 1.45 1.55 3.76
CA ILE A 34 1.66 1.94 5.17
C ILE A 34 2.78 1.11 5.78
N LEU A 35 3.64 1.72 6.59
CA LEU A 35 4.50 1.01 7.54
C LEU A 35 3.74 0.83 8.86
N GLY A 36 3.31 -0.40 9.15
CA GLY A 36 2.64 -0.74 10.40
C GLY A 36 3.60 -0.74 11.60
N HIS A 37 3.07 -0.53 12.81
CA HIS A 37 3.85 -0.61 14.06
C HIS A 37 4.46 -1.98 14.34
N ASP A 38 3.90 -3.03 13.75
CA ASP A 38 4.48 -4.38 13.80
C ASP A 38 5.74 -4.52 12.94
N GLY A 39 6.18 -3.43 12.30
CA GLY A 39 7.38 -3.39 11.48
C GLY A 39 7.20 -3.98 10.09
N PHE A 40 5.96 -4.11 9.61
CA PHE A 40 5.64 -4.60 8.27
C PHE A 40 5.11 -3.49 7.37
N VAL A 41 5.41 -3.59 6.08
CA VAL A 41 4.84 -2.74 5.03
C VAL A 41 3.59 -3.41 4.48
N TYR A 42 2.50 -2.66 4.42
CA TYR A 42 1.19 -3.10 3.93
C TYR A 42 0.85 -2.36 2.64
N SER A 43 0.45 -3.10 1.60
CA SER A 43 -0.26 -2.56 0.45
C SER A 43 -1.75 -2.82 0.63
N ILE A 44 -2.54 -1.77 0.62
CA ILE A 44 -3.95 -1.78 0.94
C ILE A 44 -4.72 -1.21 -0.24
N LYS A 45 -5.80 -1.89 -0.60
CA LYS A 45 -6.76 -1.47 -1.60
C LYS A 45 -8.10 -1.23 -0.93
N ALA A 46 -8.62 -0.01 -1.03
CA ALA A 46 -9.90 0.41 -0.49
C ALA A 46 -10.87 0.70 -1.64
N GLU A 47 -12.06 0.12 -1.53
CA GLU A 47 -13.16 0.23 -2.48
C GLU A 47 -14.38 0.72 -1.72
N THR A 48 -14.89 1.88 -2.10
CA THR A 48 -16.16 2.41 -1.57
C THR A 48 -17.25 2.20 -2.61
N ASP A 49 -18.15 1.25 -2.39
CA ASP A 49 -19.32 1.02 -3.24
C ASP A 49 -20.60 1.21 -2.42
N GLY A 50 -21.49 2.10 -2.88
CA GLY A 50 -22.78 2.36 -2.23
C GLY A 50 -22.69 2.75 -0.74
N GLY A 51 -21.58 3.36 -0.31
CA GLY A 51 -21.34 3.75 1.10
C GLY A 51 -20.80 2.63 1.99
N LYS A 52 -20.39 1.49 1.42
CA LYS A 52 -19.69 0.42 2.14
C LYS A 52 -18.22 0.38 1.73
N ASP A 53 -17.34 0.51 2.72
CA ASP A 53 -15.89 0.46 2.51
C ASP A 53 -15.40 -1.00 2.59
N LYS A 54 -15.09 -1.57 1.44
CA LYS A 54 -14.35 -2.83 1.36
C LYS A 54 -12.86 -2.50 1.35
N ILE A 55 -12.11 -3.07 2.29
CA ILE A 55 -10.64 -2.91 2.31
C ILE A 55 -10.00 -4.28 2.23
N THR A 56 -9.00 -4.37 1.36
CA THR A 56 -8.26 -5.59 1.07
C THR A 56 -6.78 -5.31 1.28
N ILE A 57 -6.11 -6.16 2.05
CA ILE A 57 -4.64 -6.13 2.13
C ILE A 57 -4.14 -6.93 0.93
N GLU A 58 -3.55 -6.25 -0.03
CA GLU A 58 -2.97 -6.89 -1.22
C GLU A 58 -1.63 -7.55 -0.89
N ARG A 59 -0.84 -6.92 0.00
CA ARG A 59 0.48 -7.41 0.41
C ARG A 59 0.81 -7.02 1.85
N LYS A 60 1.54 -7.91 2.53
CA LYS A 60 2.22 -7.67 3.81
C LYS A 60 3.64 -8.19 3.68
N MET A 61 4.64 -7.33 3.79
CA MET A 61 6.06 -7.69 3.62
C MET A 61 6.95 -7.01 4.66
N ARG A 62 8.10 -7.60 4.97
CA ARG A 62 9.11 -6.90 5.78
C ARG A 62 9.68 -5.72 4.96
N PRO A 63 10.14 -4.63 5.60
CA PRO A 63 10.63 -3.45 4.89
C PRO A 63 11.72 -3.76 3.86
N GLY A 64 12.71 -4.57 4.22
CA GLY A 64 13.79 -4.95 3.29
C GLY A 64 13.31 -5.79 2.10
N ASP A 65 12.35 -6.69 2.31
CA ASP A 65 11.77 -7.50 1.23
C ASP A 65 10.87 -6.65 0.33
N TYR A 66 10.13 -5.70 0.91
CA TYR A 66 9.35 -4.72 0.16
C TYR A 66 10.25 -3.86 -0.73
N LEU A 67 11.35 -3.32 -0.20
CA LEU A 67 12.30 -2.52 -0.98
C LEU A 67 12.93 -3.33 -2.12
N ARG A 68 13.36 -4.57 -1.85
CA ARG A 68 13.91 -5.45 -2.87
C ARG A 68 12.90 -5.74 -3.98
N TRP A 69 11.67 -6.06 -3.62
CA TRP A 69 10.59 -6.28 -4.57
C TRP A 69 10.32 -5.05 -5.44
N VAL A 70 10.30 -3.85 -4.82
CA VAL A 70 10.17 -2.60 -5.57
C VAL A 70 11.35 -2.41 -6.53
N ASP A 71 12.58 -2.66 -6.10
CA ASP A 71 13.75 -2.51 -6.96
C ASP A 71 13.73 -3.48 -8.15
N GLU A 72 13.28 -4.73 -7.93
CA GLU A 72 13.07 -5.73 -8.99
C GLU A 72 11.99 -5.33 -9.99
N LEU A 73 10.93 -4.63 -9.56
CA LEU A 73 9.91 -4.11 -10.46
C LEU A 73 10.48 -3.08 -11.45
N TYR A 74 11.56 -2.38 -11.08
CA TYR A 74 12.13 -1.27 -11.85
C TYR A 74 13.51 -1.57 -12.44
N SER A 75 14.12 -2.71 -12.14
CA SER A 75 15.49 -3.05 -12.57
C SER A 75 15.65 -3.28 -14.08
N GLY A 76 14.56 -3.23 -14.86
CA GLY A 76 14.56 -3.45 -16.32
C GLY A 76 14.47 -2.19 -17.18
N GLY A 77 14.56 -0.97 -16.62
CA GLY A 77 14.38 0.28 -17.38
C GLY A 77 12.92 0.58 -17.75
N ASN A 78 11.97 -0.19 -17.21
CA ASN A 78 10.55 0.09 -17.33
C ASN A 78 10.19 1.25 -16.40
N LEU A 79 9.68 2.35 -16.98
CA LEU A 79 9.11 3.45 -16.22
C LEU A 79 7.87 2.97 -15.45
N PRO A 80 7.59 3.55 -14.26
CA PRO A 80 6.38 3.20 -13.52
C PRO A 80 5.12 3.47 -14.35
N SER A 81 4.27 2.45 -14.53
CA SER A 81 2.86 2.71 -14.81
C SER A 81 2.22 3.37 -13.59
N ASP A 82 1.11 4.08 -13.77
CA ASP A 82 0.41 4.78 -12.68
C ASP A 82 0.07 3.84 -11.51
N SER A 83 -0.25 2.58 -11.80
CA SER A 83 -0.50 1.53 -10.80
C SER A 83 0.72 1.16 -9.95
N THR A 84 1.93 1.21 -10.51
CA THR A 84 3.16 0.84 -9.81
C THR A 84 3.81 2.07 -9.14
N GLY A 85 3.53 3.28 -9.64
CA GLY A 85 4.09 4.53 -9.14
C GLY A 85 3.86 4.78 -7.64
N ILE A 86 2.76 4.27 -7.07
CA ILE A 86 2.54 4.35 -5.63
C ILE A 86 3.60 3.57 -4.84
N HIS A 87 4.02 2.40 -5.32
CA HIS A 87 5.00 1.56 -4.65
C HIS A 87 6.39 2.17 -4.70
N TYR A 88 6.74 2.82 -5.81
CA TYR A 88 7.96 3.60 -5.94
C TYR A 88 8.01 4.75 -4.92
N ARG A 89 6.95 5.57 -4.86
CA ARG A 89 6.85 6.67 -3.87
C ARG A 89 6.92 6.16 -2.44
N ALA A 90 6.23 5.06 -2.15
CA ALA A 90 6.26 4.43 -0.84
C ALA A 90 7.66 3.90 -0.48
N ALA A 91 8.37 3.28 -1.42
CA ALA A 91 9.73 2.79 -1.20
C ALA A 91 10.72 3.93 -0.99
N PHE A 92 10.57 5.04 -1.71
CA PHE A 92 11.36 6.25 -1.48
C PHE A 92 11.17 6.74 -0.03
N LYS A 93 9.92 6.94 0.41
CA LYS A 93 9.63 7.41 1.76
C LYS A 93 10.05 6.42 2.85
N LEU A 94 9.91 5.12 2.59
CA LEU A 94 10.33 4.07 3.53
C LEU A 94 11.85 4.13 3.79
N ARG A 95 12.66 4.42 2.77
CA ARG A 95 14.11 4.58 2.90
C ARG A 95 14.52 5.82 3.72
N GLU A 96 13.64 6.80 3.87
CA GLU A 96 13.89 7.97 4.73
C GLU A 96 13.58 7.69 6.22
N ILE A 97 12.83 6.62 6.50
CA ILE A 97 12.36 6.28 7.85
C ILE A 97 13.26 5.23 8.53
N ILE A 98 13.84 4.31 7.76
CA ILE A 98 14.70 3.21 8.25
C ILE A 98 16.18 3.57 8.14
#